data_AF-A0AAE6TTV6-F1
#
_entry.id   AF-A0AAE6TTV6-F1
#
_cell.length_a   1.000
_cell.length_b   1.000
_cell.length_c   1.000
_cell.angle_alpha   90.00
_cell.angle_beta   90.00
_cell.angle_gamma   90.00
#
_symmetry.space_group_name_H-M   'P 1'
#
loop_
_entity.id
_entity.type
_entity.pdbx_description
1 polymer ?
#
loop_
_entity_poly.entity_id
_entity_poly.type
_entity_poly.pdbx_seq_one_letter_code
_entity_poly.pdbx_strand_id
1 'polypeptide(L)'
;MNEWMAAARNPTAEWLESCFGVGSLWRPAEAELPERLEHEGTRKFLTTVGFPAVRIDGFLDFIDFDSSRLKTEGPWAEDPDELFGRRTPDDDSPPSSYAFEFGICQEFSLMVHGVVGCVDLYDPNGWDHAAGYAGEAHSSLKSLAGALGLAAQFAQRFEGPEPLKALAEFRTAIEDLDPLVESDLWEKVTEALEEEYELAEERGQDS
;
A
#
# COMPACT_ATOMS: atom_id res chain seq x y z
N MET A 1 0.95 -12.44 17.49
CA MET A 1 0.78 -12.68 16.04
C MET A 1 -0.66 -13.05 15.66
N ASN A 2 -1.29 -14.09 16.22
CA ASN A 2 -2.65 -14.51 15.81
C ASN A 2 -3.72 -13.41 15.89
N GLU A 3 -3.72 -12.56 16.92
CA GLU A 3 -4.68 -11.46 17.04
C GLU A 3 -4.44 -10.34 16.02
N TRP A 4 -3.17 -9.98 15.78
CA TRP A 4 -2.81 -9.01 14.74
C TRP A 4 -3.18 -9.52 13.34
N MET A 5 -2.97 -10.80 13.07
CA MET A 5 -3.36 -11.42 11.80
C MET A 5 -4.87 -11.45 11.60
N ALA A 6 -5.63 -11.77 12.64
CA ALA A 6 -7.09 -11.74 12.56
C ALA A 6 -7.61 -10.32 12.28
N ALA A 7 -7.02 -9.31 12.93
CA ALA A 7 -7.34 -7.92 12.71
C ALA A 7 -6.93 -7.44 11.31
N ALA A 8 -5.73 -7.79 10.84
CA ALA A 8 -5.24 -7.43 9.52
C ALA A 8 -6.07 -8.06 8.39
N ARG A 9 -6.56 -9.29 8.56
CA ARG A 9 -7.46 -9.93 7.59
C ARG A 9 -8.84 -9.28 7.54
N ASN A 10 -9.29 -8.66 8.64
CA ASN A 10 -10.59 -8.03 8.76
C ASN A 10 -10.46 -6.70 9.50
N PRO A 11 -9.79 -5.71 8.89
CA PRO A 11 -9.50 -4.46 9.57
C PRO A 11 -10.80 -3.73 9.87
N THR A 12 -10.91 -3.21 11.08
CA THR A 12 -11.98 -2.29 11.48
C THR A 12 -11.42 -0.87 11.53
N ALA A 13 -12.31 0.12 11.53
CA ALA A 13 -11.90 1.52 11.66
C ALA A 13 -11.15 1.73 12.98
N GLU A 14 -11.65 1.16 14.06
CA GLU A 14 -11.07 1.27 15.40
C GLU A 14 -9.66 0.65 15.46
N TRP A 15 -9.46 -0.50 14.80
CA TRP A 15 -8.14 -1.12 14.77
C TRP A 15 -7.14 -0.29 13.95
N LEU A 16 -7.53 0.17 12.76
CA LEU A 16 -6.65 1.01 11.95
C LEU A 16 -6.34 2.35 12.66
N GLU A 17 -7.32 2.99 13.30
CA GLU A 17 -7.09 4.19 14.10
C GLU A 17 -6.22 3.93 15.34
N SER A 18 -6.26 2.71 15.91
CA SER A 18 -5.32 2.33 16.97
C SER A 18 -3.87 2.21 16.47
N CYS A 19 -3.68 1.90 15.19
CA CYS A 19 -2.37 1.83 14.54
C CYS A 19 -1.85 3.22 14.13
N PHE A 20 -2.71 4.07 13.56
CA PHE A 20 -2.31 5.32 12.89
C PHE A 20 -2.77 6.59 13.60
N GLY A 21 -3.50 6.47 14.70
CA GLY A 21 -4.10 7.59 15.43
C GLY A 21 -5.57 7.82 15.08
N VAL A 22 -6.31 8.39 16.04
CA VAL A 22 -7.73 8.73 15.88
C VAL A 22 -7.91 9.77 14.77
N GLY A 23 -8.88 9.55 13.87
CA GLY A 23 -9.14 10.43 12.74
C GLY A 23 -8.12 10.28 11.61
N SER A 24 -7.27 9.26 11.62
CA SER A 24 -6.29 8.96 10.57
C SER A 24 -6.94 8.49 9.26
N LEU A 25 -8.16 7.96 9.30
CA LEU A 25 -8.79 7.37 8.14
C LEU A 25 -9.47 8.39 7.23
N TRP A 26 -9.28 8.22 5.92
CA TRP A 26 -10.19 8.76 4.91
C TRP A 26 -11.35 7.79 4.71
N ARG A 27 -12.54 8.23 5.09
CA ARG A 27 -13.78 7.45 5.06
C ARG A 27 -14.87 8.28 4.38
N PRO A 28 -14.85 8.39 3.03
CA PRO A 28 -15.79 9.21 2.28
C PRO A 28 -17.21 8.64 2.36
N ALA A 29 -18.22 9.49 2.20
CA ALA A 29 -19.57 9.05 1.89
C ALA A 29 -19.63 8.45 0.48
N GLU A 30 -20.63 7.61 0.22
CA GLU A 30 -20.82 6.95 -1.08
C GLU A 30 -20.88 7.96 -2.26
N ALA A 31 -21.47 9.14 -2.04
CA ALA A 31 -21.58 10.20 -3.04
C ALA A 31 -20.26 10.98 -3.28
N GLU A 32 -19.26 10.80 -2.41
CA GLU A 32 -17.94 11.41 -2.53
C GLU A 32 -16.93 10.47 -3.20
N LEU A 33 -17.28 9.20 -3.39
CA LEU A 33 -16.46 8.25 -4.13
C LEU A 33 -16.44 8.56 -5.63
N PRO A 34 -15.30 8.38 -6.33
CA PRO A 34 -15.26 8.47 -7.78
C PRO A 34 -16.30 7.55 -8.44
N GLU A 35 -17.01 8.05 -9.46
CA GLU A 35 -18.05 7.30 -10.16
C GLU A 35 -17.48 6.02 -10.81
N ARG A 36 -16.26 6.11 -11.35
CA ARG A 36 -15.56 5.02 -12.06
C ARG A 36 -14.82 4.05 -11.14
N LEU A 37 -14.89 4.26 -9.82
CA LEU A 37 -14.46 3.26 -8.83
C LEU A 37 -15.61 2.26 -8.62
N GLU A 38 -15.84 1.38 -9.58
CA GLU A 38 -17.01 0.50 -9.65
C GLU A 38 -16.90 -0.76 -8.76
N HIS A 39 -15.69 -1.12 -8.33
CA HIS A 39 -15.45 -2.31 -7.53
C HIS A 39 -16.16 -2.25 -6.17
N GLU A 40 -17.24 -3.04 -6.01
CA GLU A 40 -18.11 -3.03 -4.83
C GLU A 40 -17.35 -3.27 -3.53
N GLY A 41 -16.35 -4.15 -3.54
CA GLY A 41 -15.53 -4.46 -2.37
C GLY A 41 -14.75 -3.24 -1.87
N THR A 42 -14.15 -2.48 -2.79
CA THR A 42 -13.40 -1.26 -2.47
C THR A 42 -14.33 -0.16 -1.98
N ARG A 43 -15.45 0.08 -2.68
CA ARG A 43 -16.46 1.08 -2.27
C ARG A 43 -16.99 0.80 -0.86
N LYS A 44 -17.39 -0.44 -0.60
CA LYS A 44 -17.88 -0.87 0.71
C LYS A 44 -16.82 -0.69 1.79
N PHE A 45 -15.57 -1.08 1.52
CA PHE A 45 -14.48 -0.90 2.47
C PHE A 45 -14.28 0.59 2.82
N LEU A 46 -14.23 1.46 1.83
CA LEU A 46 -14.02 2.90 2.02
C LEU A 46 -15.14 3.59 2.79
N THR A 47 -16.40 3.21 2.55
CA THR A 47 -17.55 3.82 3.22
C THR A 47 -17.79 3.28 4.64
N THR A 48 -17.33 2.06 4.94
CA THR A 48 -17.59 1.41 6.24
C THR A 48 -16.40 1.48 7.19
N VAL A 49 -15.20 1.21 6.69
CA VAL A 49 -13.95 1.18 7.46
C VAL A 49 -13.13 2.43 7.16
N GLY A 50 -12.91 2.74 5.89
CA GLY A 50 -12.00 3.79 5.43
C GLY A 50 -10.58 3.28 5.23
N PHE A 51 -9.75 4.10 4.59
CA PHE A 51 -8.34 3.81 4.32
C PHE A 51 -7.44 4.78 5.09
N PRO A 52 -6.27 4.36 5.62
CA PRO A 52 -5.34 5.29 6.27
C PRO A 52 -4.96 6.43 5.33
N ALA A 53 -5.19 7.67 5.76
CA ALA A 53 -4.81 8.89 5.05
C ALA A 53 -3.84 9.68 5.93
N VAL A 54 -2.59 9.22 5.88
CA VAL A 54 -1.51 9.60 6.78
C VAL A 54 -0.20 9.67 6.00
N ARG A 55 0.74 10.45 6.53
CA ARG A 55 2.15 10.23 6.28
C ARG A 55 2.66 9.40 7.45
N ILE A 56 3.32 8.28 7.17
CA ILE A 56 3.85 7.44 8.23
C ILE A 56 5.28 7.90 8.51
N ASP A 57 5.46 8.66 9.58
CA ASP A 57 6.77 9.14 10.03
C ASP A 57 7.42 8.14 11.03
N GLY A 58 8.76 8.03 11.08
CA GLY A 58 9.51 7.28 12.10
C GLY A 58 10.35 6.12 11.55
N PHE A 59 10.43 4.95 12.22
CA PHE A 59 11.06 3.74 11.65
C PHE A 59 10.49 3.38 10.26
N LEU A 60 9.23 3.75 10.02
CA LEU A 60 8.53 3.57 8.76
C LEU A 60 8.86 4.69 7.73
N ASP A 61 9.74 5.64 8.03
CA ASP A 61 10.34 6.57 7.04
C ASP A 61 11.00 5.78 5.89
N PHE A 62 11.50 4.58 6.15
CA PHE A 62 12.05 3.67 5.13
C PHE A 62 11.01 3.16 4.14
N ILE A 63 9.74 3.09 4.55
CA ILE A 63 8.63 2.72 3.68
C ILE A 63 8.21 3.95 2.85
N ASP A 64 8.48 5.17 3.33
CA ASP A 64 8.09 6.45 2.73
C ASP A 64 6.64 6.43 2.21
N PHE A 65 5.74 5.91 3.06
CA PHE A 65 4.34 5.82 2.71
C PHE A 65 3.62 7.15 2.99
N ASP A 66 2.98 7.69 1.95
CA ASP A 66 2.19 8.90 2.05
C ASP A 66 0.86 8.77 1.30
N SER A 67 -0.23 8.82 2.05
CA SER A 67 -1.60 8.88 1.55
C SER A 67 -2.37 10.09 2.10
N SER A 68 -1.66 11.06 2.68
CA SER A 68 -2.25 12.20 3.40
C SER A 68 -3.17 13.06 2.52
N ARG A 69 -2.88 13.11 1.21
CA ARG A 69 -3.66 13.86 0.20
C ARG A 69 -5.09 13.35 0.02
N LEU A 70 -5.38 12.09 0.38
CA LEU A 70 -6.73 11.52 0.24
C LEU A 70 -7.80 12.36 0.96
N LYS A 71 -7.47 12.98 2.10
CA LYS A 71 -8.42 13.82 2.85
C LYS A 71 -8.70 15.17 2.23
N THR A 72 -7.76 15.72 1.47
CA THR A 72 -7.85 17.07 0.90
C THR A 72 -8.27 17.06 -0.56
N GLU A 73 -7.80 16.07 -1.31
CA GLU A 73 -7.91 16.01 -2.77
C GLU A 73 -8.66 14.75 -3.24
N GLY A 74 -8.75 13.71 -2.41
CA GLY A 74 -9.19 12.39 -2.84
C GLY A 74 -8.13 11.69 -3.70
N PRO A 75 -8.48 10.54 -4.29
CA PRO A 75 -7.55 9.81 -5.15
C PRO A 75 -7.43 10.48 -6.52
N TRP A 76 -6.21 10.56 -7.05
CA TRP A 76 -5.98 10.92 -8.45
C TRP A 76 -6.40 9.76 -9.36
N ALA A 77 -7.07 10.06 -10.48
CA ALA A 77 -7.60 9.07 -11.41
C ALA A 77 -6.86 9.15 -12.74
N GLU A 78 -6.54 8.00 -13.32
CA GLU A 78 -5.84 7.91 -14.61
C GLU A 78 -6.25 6.67 -15.41
N ASP A 79 -5.99 6.69 -16.71
CA ASP A 79 -6.14 5.54 -17.61
C ASP A 79 -5.10 4.45 -17.30
N PRO A 80 -5.50 3.27 -16.78
CA PRO A 80 -4.56 2.20 -16.49
C PRO A 80 -3.91 1.63 -17.75
N ASP A 81 -4.58 1.70 -18.91
CA ASP A 81 -3.98 1.21 -20.15
C ASP A 81 -2.87 2.16 -20.62
N GLU A 82 -2.96 3.46 -20.32
CA GLU A 82 -1.89 4.42 -20.59
C GLU A 82 -0.74 4.25 -19.59
N LEU A 83 -1.05 4.22 -18.29
CA LEU A 83 -0.06 4.05 -17.22
C LEU A 83 0.80 2.80 -17.38
N PHE A 84 0.18 1.69 -17.79
CA PHE A 84 0.82 0.39 -17.89
C PHE A 84 1.15 -0.01 -19.33
N GLY A 85 1.16 0.96 -20.26
CA GLY A 85 1.71 0.76 -21.60
C GLY A 85 0.94 -0.18 -22.51
N ARG A 86 -0.37 -0.33 -22.27
CA ARG A 86 -1.26 -1.18 -23.08
C ARG A 86 -1.86 -0.43 -24.26
N ARG A 87 -1.85 0.91 -24.24
CA ARG A 87 -2.31 1.75 -25.36
C ARG A 87 -1.24 1.88 -26.44
N THR A 88 -1.69 1.97 -27.69
CA THR A 88 -0.82 2.40 -28.78
C THR A 88 -0.71 3.92 -28.81
N PRO A 89 0.42 4.51 -29.27
CA PRO A 89 0.66 5.96 -29.20
C PRO A 89 -0.39 6.86 -29.87
N ASP A 90 -1.14 6.36 -30.85
CA ASP A 90 -2.17 7.10 -31.59
C ASP A 90 -3.61 6.75 -31.14
N ASP A 91 -3.78 6.09 -29.99
CA ASP A 91 -5.10 5.71 -29.47
C ASP A 91 -5.70 6.80 -28.57
N ASP A 92 -6.45 7.71 -29.21
CA ASP A 92 -7.20 8.79 -28.55
C ASP A 92 -8.59 8.35 -28.02
N SER A 93 -8.90 7.05 -27.96
CA SER A 93 -10.19 6.60 -27.43
C SER A 93 -10.35 6.91 -25.94
N PRO A 94 -11.57 7.16 -25.42
CA PRO A 94 -11.73 7.38 -23.98
C PRO A 94 -11.38 6.12 -23.17
N PRO A 95 -10.85 6.25 -21.94
CA PRO A 95 -10.49 5.11 -21.10
C PRO A 95 -11.68 4.18 -20.82
N SER A 96 -11.46 2.88 -21.00
CA SER A 96 -12.48 1.85 -20.73
C SER A 96 -12.70 1.63 -19.22
N SER A 97 -11.69 1.92 -18.42
CA SER A 97 -11.67 1.88 -16.96
C SER A 97 -10.71 2.96 -16.41
N TYR A 98 -10.65 3.11 -15.09
CA TYR A 98 -9.73 4.04 -14.43
C TYR A 98 -9.00 3.32 -13.30
N ALA A 99 -7.76 3.71 -13.04
CA ALA A 99 -7.04 3.41 -11.82
C ALA A 99 -6.95 4.67 -10.94
N PHE A 100 -6.88 4.46 -9.62
CA PHE A 100 -6.95 5.52 -8.63
C PHE A 100 -5.76 5.45 -7.68
N GLU A 101 -4.98 6.52 -7.54
CA GLU A 101 -3.85 6.57 -6.61
C GLU A 101 -4.36 6.69 -5.16
N PHE A 102 -3.96 5.75 -4.31
CA PHE A 102 -4.31 5.72 -2.88
C PHE A 102 -3.15 6.03 -1.94
N GLY A 103 -1.98 6.27 -2.50
CA GLY A 103 -0.78 6.68 -1.77
C GLY A 103 0.46 6.44 -2.61
N ILE A 104 1.57 6.92 -2.09
CA ILE A 104 2.90 6.71 -2.65
C ILE A 104 3.70 5.90 -1.62
N CYS A 105 4.57 5.01 -2.09
CA CYS A 105 5.48 4.21 -1.28
C CYS A 105 6.80 4.05 -2.03
N GLN A 106 7.92 4.50 -1.46
CA GLN A 106 9.25 4.47 -2.11
C GLN A 106 9.23 4.98 -3.58
N GLU A 107 8.63 6.15 -3.81
CA GLU A 107 8.44 6.75 -5.15
C GLU A 107 7.45 6.04 -6.09
N PHE A 108 6.94 4.85 -5.74
CA PHE A 108 5.89 4.17 -6.51
C PHE A 108 4.51 4.64 -6.08
N SER A 109 3.61 4.84 -7.05
CA SER A 109 2.19 5.10 -6.78
C SER A 109 1.43 3.79 -6.59
N LEU A 110 0.58 3.73 -5.57
CA LEU A 110 -0.31 2.61 -5.28
C LEU A 110 -1.65 2.83 -5.99
N MET A 111 -1.81 2.16 -7.12
CA MET A 111 -2.91 2.37 -8.06
C MET A 111 -4.00 1.30 -7.87
N VAL A 112 -5.16 1.70 -7.38
CA VAL A 112 -6.32 0.81 -7.24
C VAL A 112 -7.09 0.75 -8.56
N HIS A 113 -7.20 -0.43 -9.15
CA HIS A 113 -7.99 -0.61 -10.37
C HIS A 113 -9.49 -0.43 -10.09
N GLY A 114 -10.14 0.48 -10.81
CA GLY A 114 -11.53 0.89 -10.55
C GLY A 114 -12.55 -0.24 -10.66
N VAL A 115 -12.36 -1.17 -11.60
CA VAL A 115 -13.27 -2.31 -11.84
C VAL A 115 -12.93 -3.54 -10.99
N VAL A 116 -11.65 -3.92 -10.92
CA VAL A 116 -11.22 -5.19 -10.31
C VAL A 116 -10.84 -5.03 -8.84
N GLY A 117 -10.37 -3.84 -8.44
CA GLY A 117 -10.07 -3.51 -7.05
C GLY A 117 -8.70 -3.96 -6.52
N CYS A 118 -7.88 -4.61 -7.35
CA CYS A 118 -6.46 -4.87 -7.05
C CYS A 118 -5.70 -3.56 -6.92
N VAL A 119 -4.55 -3.62 -6.24
CA VAL A 119 -3.63 -2.50 -6.07
C VAL A 119 -2.35 -2.84 -6.82
N ASP A 120 -2.07 -2.10 -7.87
CA ASP A 120 -0.87 -2.22 -8.68
C ASP A 120 0.14 -1.14 -8.30
N LEU A 121 1.43 -1.44 -8.42
CA LEU A 121 2.50 -0.45 -8.35
C LEU A 121 2.68 0.19 -9.71
N TYR A 122 2.67 1.52 -9.70
CA TYR A 122 3.08 2.34 -10.82
C TYR A 122 4.42 3.02 -10.52
N ASP A 123 5.42 2.79 -11.37
CA ASP A 123 6.69 3.52 -11.40
C ASP A 123 6.55 4.76 -12.31
N PRO A 124 6.54 5.98 -11.75
CA PRO A 124 6.47 7.20 -12.54
C PRO A 124 7.65 7.37 -13.50
N ASN A 125 8.81 6.77 -13.20
CA ASN A 125 9.99 6.82 -14.08
C ASN A 125 9.83 5.93 -15.32
N GLY A 126 8.88 4.99 -15.32
CA GLY A 126 8.59 4.14 -16.48
C GLY A 126 7.64 4.76 -17.50
N TRP A 127 7.14 5.99 -17.26
CA TRP A 127 6.11 6.64 -18.06
C TRP A 127 6.53 6.88 -19.52
N ASP A 128 7.76 7.36 -19.76
CA ASP A 128 8.27 7.68 -21.10
C ASP A 128 8.55 6.44 -21.96
N HIS A 129 8.42 5.25 -21.38
CA HIS A 129 8.66 3.97 -22.02
C HIS A 129 7.45 3.04 -22.01
N ALA A 130 6.27 3.51 -21.57
CA ALA A 130 5.10 2.66 -21.41
C ALA A 130 5.41 1.40 -20.55
N ALA A 131 6.25 1.59 -19.53
CA ALA A 131 6.80 0.55 -18.68
C ALA A 131 6.59 0.85 -17.19
N GLY A 132 5.51 1.57 -16.86
CA GLY A 132 5.21 1.99 -15.49
C GLY A 132 4.70 0.87 -14.59
N TYR A 133 4.37 -0.32 -15.12
CA TYR A 133 3.91 -1.43 -14.27
C TYR A 133 5.08 -2.02 -13.48
N ALA A 134 5.02 -1.90 -12.16
CA ALA A 134 6.07 -2.35 -11.25
C ALA A 134 5.65 -3.54 -10.37
N GLY A 135 4.50 -4.15 -10.65
CA GLY A 135 4.00 -5.30 -9.90
C GLY A 135 2.62 -5.11 -9.29
N GLU A 136 2.05 -6.20 -8.76
CA GLU A 136 0.83 -6.12 -7.94
C GLU A 136 1.26 -5.96 -6.47
N ALA A 137 0.80 -4.90 -5.81
CA ALA A 137 1.07 -4.69 -4.39
C ALA A 137 0.16 -5.56 -3.52
N HIS A 138 -1.13 -5.63 -3.84
CA HIS A 138 -2.14 -6.36 -3.08
C HIS A 138 -3.39 -6.64 -3.91
N SER A 139 -4.10 -7.72 -3.57
CA SER A 139 -5.32 -8.12 -4.28
C SER A 139 -6.52 -7.22 -3.98
N SER A 140 -6.43 -6.39 -2.93
CA SER A 140 -7.45 -5.42 -2.58
C SER A 140 -6.93 -4.28 -1.72
N LEU A 141 -7.63 -3.14 -1.75
CA LEU A 141 -7.37 -2.05 -0.82
C LEU A 141 -7.51 -2.45 0.66
N LYS A 142 -8.39 -3.42 0.95
CA LYS A 142 -8.59 -3.97 2.30
C LYS A 142 -7.34 -4.73 2.78
N SER A 143 -6.76 -5.60 1.94
CA SER A 143 -5.57 -6.37 2.30
C SER A 143 -4.37 -5.44 2.45
N LEU A 144 -4.21 -4.43 1.57
CA LEU A 144 -3.20 -3.39 1.75
C LEU A 144 -3.35 -2.63 3.08
N ALA A 145 -4.55 -2.19 3.44
CA ALA A 145 -4.78 -1.52 4.73
C ALA A 145 -4.42 -2.42 5.92
N GLY A 146 -4.72 -3.72 5.82
CA GLY A 146 -4.31 -4.73 6.80
C GLY A 146 -2.79 -4.84 6.92
N ALA A 147 -2.09 -4.88 5.79
CA ALA A 147 -0.62 -4.97 5.72
C ALA A 147 0.06 -3.72 6.32
N LEU A 148 -0.44 -2.53 5.98
CA LEU A 148 0.03 -1.28 6.59
C LEU A 148 -0.20 -1.30 8.12
N GLY A 149 -1.36 -1.79 8.57
CA GLY A 149 -1.64 -1.94 9.99
C GLY A 149 -0.69 -2.93 10.68
N LEU A 150 -0.29 -4.02 10.01
CA LEU A 150 0.75 -4.92 10.50
C LEU A 150 2.10 -4.22 10.59
N ALA A 151 2.51 -3.48 9.55
CA ALA A 151 3.77 -2.73 9.55
C ALA A 151 3.83 -1.76 10.74
N ALA A 152 2.73 -1.05 11.02
CA ALA A 152 2.63 -0.19 12.20
C ALA A 152 2.78 -0.93 13.53
N GLN A 153 2.22 -2.15 13.66
CA GLN A 153 2.39 -2.99 14.86
C GLN A 153 3.82 -3.53 15.01
N PHE A 154 4.50 -3.79 13.89
CA PHE A 154 5.89 -4.26 13.89
C PHE A 154 6.92 -3.15 14.09
N ALA A 155 6.56 -1.88 13.87
CA ALA A 155 7.48 -0.72 13.97
C ALA A 155 8.38 -0.72 15.22
N GLN A 156 7.81 -0.97 16.41
CA GLN A 156 8.62 -1.00 17.64
C GLN A 156 9.54 -2.23 17.74
N ARG A 157 9.19 -3.33 17.07
CA ARG A 157 9.99 -4.56 17.06
C ARG A 157 11.20 -4.44 16.14
N PHE A 158 11.04 -3.65 15.09
CA PHE A 158 12.08 -3.25 14.17
C PHE A 158 13.14 -2.33 14.80
N GLU A 159 12.74 -1.49 15.75
CA GLU A 159 13.67 -0.72 16.60
C GLU A 159 14.24 -1.55 17.78
N GLY A 160 13.84 -2.81 17.89
CA GLY A 160 14.16 -3.70 19.00
C GLY A 160 15.51 -4.41 18.86
N PRO A 161 15.83 -5.34 19.79
CA PRO A 161 17.10 -6.06 19.81
C PRO A 161 17.21 -7.20 18.78
N GLU A 162 16.12 -7.59 18.10
CA GLU A 162 16.10 -8.68 17.10
C GLU A 162 15.37 -8.23 15.81
N PRO A 163 15.85 -7.18 15.10
CA PRO A 163 15.14 -6.59 13.95
C PRO A 163 14.97 -7.56 12.78
N LEU A 164 16.00 -8.34 12.42
CA LEU A 164 15.94 -9.32 11.33
C LEU A 164 14.92 -10.44 11.59
N LYS A 165 14.76 -10.86 12.83
CA LYS A 165 13.74 -11.84 13.22
C LYS A 165 12.34 -11.24 13.13
N ALA A 166 12.17 -9.98 13.54
CA ALA A 166 10.91 -9.27 13.36
C ALA A 166 10.56 -9.11 11.87
N LEU A 167 11.55 -8.86 11.01
CA LEU A 167 11.41 -8.77 9.56
C LEU A 167 10.97 -10.09 8.94
N ALA A 168 11.59 -11.20 9.32
CA ALA A 168 11.18 -12.53 8.86
C ALA A 168 9.73 -12.87 9.27
N GLU A 169 9.34 -12.56 10.52
CA GLU A 169 7.96 -12.74 10.98
C GLU A 169 6.97 -11.83 10.23
N PHE A 170 7.37 -10.60 9.90
CA PHE A 170 6.57 -9.67 9.12
C PHE A 170 6.36 -10.16 7.67
N ARG A 171 7.41 -10.65 7.01
CA ARG A 171 7.32 -11.27 5.66
C ARG A 171 6.28 -12.39 5.64
N THR A 172 6.39 -13.35 6.57
CA THR A 172 5.40 -14.43 6.69
C THR A 172 3.98 -13.91 6.94
N ALA A 173 3.83 -12.86 7.77
CA ALA A 173 2.53 -12.27 8.05
C ALA A 173 1.90 -11.61 6.80
N ILE A 174 2.70 -10.95 5.95
CA ILE A 174 2.24 -10.37 4.69
C ILE A 174 1.84 -11.46 3.68
N GLU A 175 2.69 -12.47 3.50
CA GLU A 175 2.41 -13.62 2.62
C GLU A 175 1.11 -14.34 3.05
N ASP A 176 0.94 -14.56 4.35
CA ASP A 176 -0.28 -15.17 4.88
C ASP A 176 -1.51 -14.29 4.64
N LEU A 177 -1.37 -12.96 4.72
CA LEU A 177 -2.47 -12.01 4.60
C LEU A 177 -3.05 -12.01 3.18
N ASP A 178 -2.19 -12.05 2.17
CA ASP A 178 -2.57 -11.97 0.76
C ASP A 178 -1.80 -12.98 -0.12
N PRO A 179 -2.05 -14.30 0.06
CA PRO A 179 -1.24 -15.36 -0.55
C PRO A 179 -1.44 -15.51 -2.06
N LEU A 180 -2.34 -14.73 -2.66
CA LEU A 180 -2.58 -14.71 -4.10
C LEU A 180 -1.63 -13.76 -4.83
N VAL A 181 -0.90 -12.92 -4.08
CA VAL A 181 -0.04 -11.87 -4.61
C VAL A 181 1.40 -12.14 -4.20
N GLU A 182 2.27 -12.31 -5.19
CA GLU A 182 3.71 -12.14 -5.00
C GLU A 182 3.96 -10.63 -4.96
N SER A 183 3.93 -10.05 -3.77
CA SER A 183 3.88 -8.59 -3.60
C SER A 183 5.24 -7.94 -3.85
N ASP A 184 5.41 -7.39 -5.06
CA ASP A 184 6.58 -6.60 -5.44
C ASP A 184 6.84 -5.42 -4.48
N LEU A 185 5.78 -4.88 -3.86
CA LEU A 185 5.88 -3.83 -2.85
C LEU A 185 6.64 -4.31 -1.62
N TRP A 186 6.19 -5.41 -1.02
CA TRP A 186 6.74 -5.88 0.25
C TRP A 186 8.07 -6.59 0.06
N GLU A 187 8.32 -7.19 -1.10
CA GLU A 187 9.66 -7.66 -1.46
C GLU A 187 10.65 -6.49 -1.41
N LYS A 188 10.41 -5.42 -2.18
CA LYS A 188 11.27 -4.22 -2.19
C LYS A 188 11.45 -3.59 -0.80
N VAL A 189 10.35 -3.40 -0.07
CA VAL A 189 10.38 -2.80 1.27
C VAL A 189 11.20 -3.67 2.22
N THR A 190 11.01 -4.99 2.20
CA THR A 190 11.70 -5.85 3.16
C THR A 190 13.15 -6.12 2.78
N GLU A 191 13.50 -6.20 1.50
CA GLU A 191 14.89 -6.25 1.03
C GLU A 191 15.66 -5.00 1.48
N ALA A 192 15.11 -3.81 1.25
CA ALA A 192 15.74 -2.56 1.68
C ALA A 192 15.97 -2.51 3.21
N LEU A 193 15.02 -3.02 3.99
CA LEU A 193 15.16 -3.12 5.45
C LEU A 193 16.23 -4.15 5.87
N GLU A 194 16.28 -5.31 5.21
CA GLU A 194 17.26 -6.35 5.50
C GLU A 194 18.69 -5.84 5.29
N GLU A 195 18.95 -5.20 4.14
CA GLU A 195 20.27 -4.62 3.83
C GLU A 195 20.71 -3.61 4.89
N GLU A 196 19.82 -2.73 5.35
CA GLU A 196 20.13 -1.73 6.37
C GLU A 196 20.44 -2.36 7.73
N TYR A 197 19.73 -3.42 8.12
CA TYR A 197 20.01 -4.12 9.36
C TYR A 197 21.31 -4.91 9.33
N GLU A 198 21.60 -5.59 8.23
CA GLU A 198 22.87 -6.30 8.05
C GLU A 198 24.05 -5.32 8.13
N LEU A 199 23.96 -4.18 7.44
CA LEU A 199 24.96 -3.11 7.53
C LEU A 199 25.11 -2.53 8.94
N ALA A 200 24.02 -2.42 9.70
CA ALA A 200 24.06 -1.95 11.08
C ALA A 200 24.73 -2.96 12.02
N GLU A 201 24.47 -4.26 11.85
CA GLU A 201 25.13 -5.33 12.63
C GLU A 201 26.64 -5.38 12.35
N GLU A 202 27.06 -5.23 11.09
CA GLU A 202 28.47 -5.18 10.70
C GLU A 202 29.20 -3.99 11.37
N ARG A 203 28.60 -2.79 11.32
CA ARG A 203 29.16 -1.58 11.98
C ARG A 203 29.26 -1.73 13.49
N GLY A 204 28.33 -2.46 14.11
CA GLY A 204 28.32 -2.74 15.55
C GLY A 204 29.38 -3.76 15.99
N GLN A 205 29.82 -4.64 15.09
CA GLN A 205 30.86 -5.65 15.37
C GLN A 205 32.29 -5.10 15.23
N ASP A 206 32.47 -4.02 14.46
CA ASP A 206 33.75 -3.34 14.26
C ASP A 206 34.07 -2.24 15.31
N SER A 207 33.20 -2.07 16.31
CA SER A 207 33.29 -1.05 17.38
C SER A 207 33.75 -1.64 18.73
#